data_AF-A0A1I0C1G8-F1
#
_entry.id   AF-A0A1I0C1G8-F1
#
_cell.length_a   1.000
_cell.length_b   1.000
_cell.length_c   1.000
_cell.angle_alpha   90.00
_cell.angle_beta   90.00
_cell.angle_gamma   90.00
#
_symmetry.space_group_name_H-M   'P 1'
#
loop_
_entity.id
_entity.type
_entity.pdbx_description
1 polymer ?
#
loop_
_entity_poly.entity_id
_entity_poly.type
_entity_poly.pdbx_seq_one_letter_code
_entity_poly.pdbx_strand_id
1 'polypeptide(L)'
;MDDKIRFFRWNVIINVCMALSINTTATILAGGDSLAGWVRGCCCAFTINTVAAVILPMGMIGSWFAEKVCNQKLGTFLEMLARNFIVNAIYVTIVSFCMAIINVGVGDSLIAVWFSTYPILHIVGLITSLVIEKPVTKLAYGK
;
A
#
# COMPACT_ATOMS: atom_id res chain seq x y z
N MET A 1 -13.36 10.84 -22.05
CA MET A 1 -13.16 10.96 -20.59
C MET A 1 -11.72 11.35 -20.38
N ASP A 2 -11.44 12.49 -19.76
CA ASP A 2 -10.09 13.05 -19.59
C ASP A 2 -9.16 12.02 -18.91
N ASP A 3 -8.00 11.74 -19.51
CA ASP A 3 -7.04 10.73 -19.06
C ASP A 3 -6.58 11.00 -17.61
N LYS A 4 -6.56 12.27 -17.19
CA LYS A 4 -6.27 12.66 -15.81
C LYS A 4 -7.31 12.15 -14.82
N ILE A 5 -8.59 12.22 -15.18
CA ILE A 5 -9.70 11.73 -14.36
C ILE A 5 -9.66 10.20 -14.25
N ARG A 6 -9.30 9.50 -15.34
CA ARG A 6 -9.18 8.03 -15.34
C ARG A 6 -7.99 7.56 -14.48
N PHE A 7 -6.83 8.21 -14.59
CA PHE A 7 -5.67 7.93 -13.75
C PHE A 7 -5.94 8.20 -12.26
N PHE A 8 -6.60 9.31 -11.94
CA PHE A 8 -6.96 9.64 -10.56
C PHE A 8 -7.93 8.62 -9.95
N ARG A 9 -9.00 8.25 -10.67
CA ARG A 9 -9.98 7.26 -10.20
C ARG A 9 -9.34 5.90 -9.92
N TRP A 10 -8.44 5.44 -10.79
CA TRP A 10 -7.76 4.16 -10.58
C TRP A 10 -6.80 4.18 -9.39
N ASN A 11 -6.03 5.27 -9.22
CA ASN A 11 -5.18 5.41 -8.03
C ASN A 11 -6.00 5.42 -6.73
N VAL A 12 -7.14 6.11 -6.70
CA VAL A 12 -8.03 6.11 -5.53
C VAL A 12 -8.55 4.70 -5.23
N ILE A 13 -9.02 3.96 -6.24
CA ILE A 13 -9.53 2.59 -6.04
C ILE A 13 -8.42 1.67 -5.51
N ILE A 14 -7.23 1.71 -6.11
CA ILE A 14 -6.08 0.91 -5.67
C ILE A 14 -5.73 1.26 -4.21
N ASN A 15 -5.68 2.54 -3.86
CA ASN A 15 -5.37 2.99 -2.52
C ASN A 15 -6.42 2.57 -1.48
N VAL A 16 -7.71 2.58 -1.84
CA VAL A 16 -8.79 2.06 -0.99
C VAL A 16 -8.62 0.55 -0.78
N CYS A 17 -8.41 -0.22 -1.85
CA CYS A 17 -8.22 -1.66 -1.75
C CYS A 17 -7.00 -2.02 -0.89
N MET A 18 -5.87 -1.35 -1.10
CA MET A 18 -4.67 -1.56 -0.30
C MET A 18 -4.89 -1.21 1.17
N ALA A 19 -5.52 -0.07 1.48
CA ALA A 19 -5.82 0.33 2.85
C ALA A 19 -6.75 -0.68 3.55
N LEU A 20 -7.80 -1.16 2.86
CA LEU A 20 -8.70 -2.18 3.38
C LEU A 20 -7.97 -3.50 3.64
N SER A 21 -7.16 -3.98 2.69
CA SER A 21 -6.42 -5.23 2.86
C SER A 21 -5.41 -5.16 4.01
N ILE A 22 -4.57 -4.11 4.05
CA ILE A 22 -3.56 -3.93 5.09
C ILE A 22 -4.21 -3.83 6.47
N ASN A 23 -5.26 -3.00 6.61
CA ASN A 23 -5.92 -2.83 7.91
C ASN A 23 -6.65 -4.11 8.35
N THR A 24 -7.31 -4.81 7.42
CA THR A 24 -7.99 -6.07 7.73
C THR A 24 -6.99 -7.12 8.19
N THR A 25 -5.85 -7.25 7.51
CA THR A 25 -4.78 -8.17 7.93
C THR A 25 -4.21 -7.79 9.30
N ALA A 26 -3.93 -6.50 9.54
CA ALA A 26 -3.46 -6.05 10.85
C ALA A 26 -4.46 -6.35 11.97
N THR A 27 -5.74 -6.13 11.70
CA THR A 27 -6.85 -6.43 12.64
C THR A 27 -6.93 -7.92 12.97
N ILE A 28 -6.82 -8.79 11.96
CA ILE A 28 -6.82 -10.24 12.14
C ILE A 28 -5.59 -10.70 12.94
N LEU A 29 -4.41 -10.18 12.61
CA LEU A 29 -3.15 -10.52 13.29
C LEU A 29 -3.13 -10.05 14.75
N ALA A 30 -3.84 -8.97 15.08
CA ALA A 30 -4.00 -8.48 16.44
C ALA A 30 -4.98 -9.33 17.29
N GLY A 31 -5.58 -10.38 16.73
CA GLY A 31 -6.55 -11.24 17.42
C GLY A 31 -8.02 -10.90 17.15
N GLY A 32 -8.29 -10.00 16.19
CA GLY A 32 -9.63 -9.55 15.83
C GLY A 32 -10.07 -8.30 16.62
N ASP A 33 -10.90 -7.48 15.99
CA ASP A 33 -11.48 -6.26 16.57
C ASP A 33 -13.00 -6.24 16.31
N SER A 34 -13.70 -5.41 17.07
CA SER A 34 -15.08 -5.01 16.81
C SER A 34 -15.24 -4.37 15.43
N LEU A 35 -16.44 -4.45 14.84
CA LEU A 35 -16.74 -3.80 13.56
C LEU A 35 -16.42 -2.28 13.60
N ALA A 36 -16.68 -1.64 14.74
CA ALA A 36 -16.40 -0.23 14.95
C ALA A 36 -14.89 0.09 14.94
N GLY A 37 -14.08 -0.76 15.59
CA GLY A 37 -12.62 -0.63 15.60
C GLY A 37 -11.99 -0.93 14.22
N TRP A 38 -12.52 -1.92 13.50
CA TRP A 38 -12.12 -2.20 12.11
C TRP A 38 -12.40 -1.01 11.18
N VAL A 39 -13.60 -0.43 11.23
CA VAL A 39 -13.94 0.77 10.42
C VAL A 39 -13.02 1.93 10.75
N ARG A 40 -12.77 2.18 12.04
CA ARG A 40 -11.84 3.24 12.49
C ARG A 40 -10.43 3.01 11.94
N GLY A 41 -9.91 1.78 12.06
CA GLY A 41 -8.60 1.41 11.51
C GLY A 41 -8.53 1.58 9.99
N CYS A 42 -9.58 1.17 9.26
CA CYS A 42 -9.67 1.35 7.81
C CYS A 42 -9.66 2.82 7.41
N CYS A 43 -10.41 3.67 8.12
CA CYS A 43 -10.40 5.11 7.90
C CYS A 43 -9.02 5.72 8.18
N CYS A 44 -8.38 5.36 9.29
CA CYS A 44 -7.04 5.81 9.62
C CYS A 44 -6.02 5.39 8.55
N ALA A 45 -5.99 4.11 8.18
CA ALA A 45 -5.11 3.57 7.15
C ALA A 45 -5.32 4.27 5.80
N PHE A 46 -6.58 4.51 5.40
CA PHE A 46 -6.90 5.24 4.18
C PHE A 46 -6.42 6.69 4.22
N THR A 47 -6.64 7.40 5.33
CA THR A 47 -6.15 8.78 5.50
C THR A 47 -4.63 8.84 5.44
N ILE A 48 -3.93 7.96 6.16
CA ILE A 48 -2.46 7.89 6.14
C ILE A 48 -1.96 7.60 4.73
N ASN A 49 -2.55 6.64 4.04
CA ASN A 49 -2.19 6.28 2.67
C ASN A 49 -2.40 7.45 1.70
N THR A 50 -3.52 8.16 1.83
CA THR A 50 -3.84 9.34 1.01
C THR A 50 -2.87 10.50 1.27
N VAL A 51 -2.57 10.79 2.54
CA VAL A 51 -1.61 11.84 2.92
C VAL A 51 -0.20 11.49 2.42
N ALA A 52 0.23 10.24 2.59
CA ALA A 52 1.50 9.75 2.06
C ALA A 52 1.56 9.89 0.52
N ALA A 53 0.46 9.63 -0.18
CA ALA A 53 0.38 9.77 -1.63
C ALA A 53 0.48 11.21 -2.14
N VAL A 54 0.04 12.18 -1.33
CA VAL A 54 0.14 13.61 -1.65
C VAL A 54 1.54 14.14 -1.35
N ILE A 55 2.15 13.71 -0.26
CA ILE A 55 3.46 14.21 0.19
C ILE A 55 4.61 13.59 -0.60
N LEU A 56 4.55 12.28 -0.87
CA LEU A 56 5.67 11.55 -1.44
C LEU A 56 5.62 11.54 -2.97
N PRO A 57 6.74 11.86 -3.66
CA PRO A 57 6.83 11.78 -5.11
C PRO A 57 6.98 10.32 -5.57
N MET A 58 5.95 9.49 -5.32
CA MET A 58 5.98 8.04 -5.56
C MET A 58 6.26 7.68 -7.03
N GLY A 59 5.82 8.53 -7.97
CA GLY A 59 6.13 8.35 -9.39
C GLY A 59 7.63 8.41 -9.67
N MET A 60 8.35 9.31 -9.00
CA MET A 60 9.81 9.44 -9.14
C MET A 60 10.53 8.30 -8.42
N ILE A 61 10.12 7.97 -7.19
CA ILE A 61 10.73 6.91 -6.38
C ILE A 61 10.58 5.55 -7.08
N GLY A 62 9.39 5.26 -7.59
CA GLY A 62 9.15 4.06 -8.37
C GLY A 62 10.06 4.00 -9.59
N SER A 63 10.06 5.05 -10.43
CA SER A 63 10.84 5.05 -11.68
C SER A 63 12.33 4.93 -11.41
N TRP A 64 12.83 5.63 -10.38
CA TRP A 64 14.20 5.50 -9.91
C TRP A 64 14.53 4.07 -9.49
N PHE A 65 13.67 3.40 -8.73
CA PHE A 65 13.90 2.02 -8.30
C PHE A 65 13.92 1.05 -9.50
N ALA A 66 12.94 1.16 -10.40
CA ALA A 66 12.86 0.28 -11.56
C ALA A 66 14.06 0.45 -12.52
N GLU A 67 14.48 1.69 -12.78
CA GLU A 67 15.59 1.99 -13.69
C GLU A 67 16.96 1.79 -13.05
N LYS A 68 17.18 2.28 -11.81
CA LYS A 68 18.51 2.31 -11.19
C LYS A 68 18.82 1.09 -10.35
N VAL A 69 17.81 0.48 -9.72
CA VAL A 69 18.01 -0.68 -8.83
C VAL A 69 17.72 -1.97 -9.59
N CYS A 70 16.59 -2.03 -10.31
CA CYS A 70 16.20 -3.24 -11.04
C CYS A 70 16.71 -3.29 -12.49
N ASN A 71 17.36 -2.21 -12.97
CA ASN A 71 17.93 -2.09 -14.32
C ASN A 71 16.93 -2.46 -15.42
N GLN A 72 15.64 -2.18 -15.20
CA GLN A 72 14.55 -2.51 -16.12
C GLN A 72 14.42 -1.45 -17.21
N LYS A 73 14.10 -1.91 -18.43
CA LYS A 73 13.83 -1.00 -19.55
C LYS A 73 12.46 -0.34 -19.38
N LEU A 74 12.43 0.97 -19.60
CA LEU A 74 11.21 1.78 -19.67
C LEU A 74 10.19 1.17 -20.65
N GLY A 75 8.95 0.99 -20.19
CA GLY A 75 7.84 0.43 -20.95
C GLY A 75 7.65 -1.08 -20.84
N THR A 76 8.45 -1.78 -20.03
CA THR A 76 8.29 -3.23 -19.81
C THR A 76 7.34 -3.53 -18.65
N PHE A 77 6.64 -4.67 -18.71
CA PHE A 77 5.77 -5.12 -17.62
C PHE A 77 6.54 -5.27 -16.29
N LEU A 78 7.81 -5.67 -16.36
CA LEU A 78 8.70 -5.79 -15.20
C LEU A 78 9.05 -4.44 -14.57
N GLU A 79 9.17 -3.37 -15.35
CA GLU A 79 9.33 -2.00 -14.82
C GLU A 79 8.08 -1.59 -14.04
N MET A 80 6.88 -1.78 -14.62
CA MET A 80 5.62 -1.46 -13.93
C MET A 80 5.48 -2.24 -12.62
N LEU A 81 5.82 -3.52 -12.62
CA LEU A 81 5.78 -4.38 -11.45
C LEU A 81 6.81 -3.94 -10.39
N ALA A 82 8.05 -3.63 -10.78
CA ALA A 82 9.07 -3.14 -9.86
C ALA A 82 8.70 -1.78 -9.24
N ARG A 83 8.10 -0.87 -10.02
CA ARG A 83 7.55 0.41 -9.54
C ARG A 83 6.44 0.19 -8.52
N ASN A 84 5.46 -0.65 -8.85
CA ASN A 84 4.34 -0.94 -7.98
C ASN A 84 4.80 -1.63 -6.69
N PHE A 85 5.78 -2.54 -6.79
CA PHE A 85 6.39 -3.23 -5.66
C PHE A 85 6.97 -2.25 -4.64
N ILE A 86 7.88 -1.37 -5.06
CA ILE A 86 8.55 -0.47 -4.13
C ILE A 86 7.60 0.58 -3.55
N VAL A 87 6.66 1.07 -4.38
CA VAL A 87 5.67 2.05 -3.93
C VAL A 87 4.73 1.42 -2.90
N ASN A 88 4.26 0.20 -3.13
CA ASN A 88 3.46 -0.54 -2.16
C ASN A 88 4.24 -0.89 -0.91
N ALA A 89 5.51 -1.26 -1.03
CA ALA A 89 6.39 -1.49 0.10
C ALA A 89 6.48 -0.24 1.00
N ILE A 90 6.67 0.94 0.41
CA ILE A 90 6.73 2.21 1.16
C ILE A 90 5.38 2.49 1.83
N TYR A 91 4.26 2.36 1.12
CA TYR A 91 2.93 2.61 1.70
C TYR A 91 2.61 1.65 2.85
N VAL A 92 2.86 0.35 2.68
CA VAL A 92 2.68 -0.64 3.74
C VAL A 92 3.55 -0.28 4.95
N THR A 93 4.78 0.16 4.73
CA THR A 93 5.69 0.58 5.81
C THR A 93 5.13 1.76 6.58
N ILE A 94 4.73 2.83 5.89
CA ILE A 94 4.21 4.05 6.52
C ILE A 94 2.89 3.75 7.25
N VAL A 95 1.95 3.08 6.59
CA VAL A 95 0.64 2.77 7.15
C VAL A 95 0.77 1.85 8.37
N SER A 96 1.55 0.77 8.26
CA SER A 96 1.76 -0.17 9.38
C SER A 96 2.43 0.50 10.57
N PHE A 97 3.42 1.37 10.32
CA PHE A 97 4.13 2.09 11.37
C PHE A 97 3.23 3.12 12.07
N CYS A 98 2.49 3.93 11.31
CA CYS A 98 1.53 4.87 11.87
C CYS A 98 0.42 4.16 12.67
N MET A 99 -0.07 3.01 12.19
CA MET A 99 -1.06 2.21 12.91
C MET A 99 -0.48 1.60 14.20
N ALA A 100 0.78 1.16 14.19
CA ALA A 100 1.46 0.72 15.40
C ALA A 100 1.53 1.86 16.43
N ILE A 101 1.90 3.08 16.00
CA ILE A 101 1.89 4.27 16.88
C ILE A 101 0.50 4.53 17.45
N ILE A 102 -0.56 4.45 16.64
CA ILE A 102 -1.94 4.69 17.08
C ILE A 102 -2.38 3.65 18.13
N ASN A 103 -1.98 2.39 17.95
CA ASN A 103 -2.46 1.28 18.79
C ASN A 103 -1.69 1.15 20.11
N VAL A 104 -0.36 1.31 20.10
CA VAL A 104 0.47 1.10 21.31
C VAL A 104 1.14 2.38 21.84
N GLY A 105 1.03 3.50 21.13
CA GLY A 105 1.69 4.75 21.48
C GLY A 105 3.19 4.75 21.13
N VAL A 106 3.87 5.87 21.45
CA VAL A 106 5.32 6.00 21.29
C VAL A 106 5.99 5.52 22.59
N GLY A 107 6.72 4.40 22.52
CA GLY A 107 7.43 3.81 23.66
C GLY A 107 8.25 2.58 23.26
N ASP A 108 8.91 1.96 24.24
CA ASP A 108 9.88 0.87 24.00
C ASP A 108 9.27 -0.38 23.33
N SER A 109 7.95 -0.58 23.47
CA SER A 109 7.22 -1.69 22.85
C SER A 109 6.82 -1.43 21.39
N LEU A 110 6.89 -0.19 20.90
CA LEU A 110 6.44 0.19 19.56
C LEU A 110 7.17 -0.59 18.47
N ILE A 111 8.50 -0.63 18.53
CA ILE A 111 9.31 -1.31 17.51
C ILE A 111 9.05 -2.81 17.53
N ALA A 112 8.94 -3.42 18.71
CA ALA A 112 8.68 -4.85 18.84
C ALA A 112 7.31 -5.25 18.27
N VAL A 113 6.26 -4.47 18.56
CA VAL A 113 4.89 -4.70 18.06
C VAL A 113 4.77 -4.41 16.56
N TRP A 114 5.43 -3.35 16.10
CA TRP A 114 5.47 -3.06 14.66
C TRP A 114 6.22 -4.16 13.91
N PHE A 115 7.40 -4.58 14.39
CA PHE A 115 8.21 -5.58 13.71
C PHE A 115 7.60 -6.99 13.74
N SER A 116 6.73 -7.30 14.70
CA SER A 116 6.00 -8.59 14.71
C SER A 116 4.91 -8.68 13.65
N THR A 117 4.31 -7.55 13.26
CA THR A 117 3.24 -7.48 12.25
C THR A 117 3.75 -7.06 10.87
N TYR A 118 4.83 -6.29 10.83
CA TYR A 118 5.40 -5.69 9.63
C TYR A 118 5.78 -6.69 8.52
N PRO A 119 6.51 -7.80 8.78
CA PRO A 119 6.88 -8.76 7.74
C PRO A 119 5.65 -9.38 7.07
N ILE A 120 4.63 -9.70 7.87
CA ILE A 120 3.40 -10.32 7.38
C ILE A 120 2.60 -9.30 6.55
N LEU A 121 2.49 -8.05 7.02
CA LEU A 121 1.83 -6.97 6.27
C LEU A 121 2.54 -6.67 4.95
N HIS A 122 3.87 -6.77 4.92
CA HIS A 122 4.66 -6.59 3.70
C HIS A 122 4.39 -7.71 2.68
N ILE A 123 4.35 -8.97 3.14
CA ILE A 123 4.03 -10.12 2.30
C ILE A 123 2.59 -10.04 1.79
N VAL A 124 1.63 -9.70 2.65
CA VAL A 124 0.23 -9.56 2.23
C VAL A 124 0.06 -8.39 1.28
N GLY A 125 0.66 -7.23 1.55
CA GLY A 125 0.64 -6.09 0.64
C GLY A 125 1.23 -6.42 -0.73
N LEU A 126 2.30 -7.22 -0.76
CA LEU A 126 2.87 -7.74 -1.99
C LEU A 126 1.91 -8.67 -2.74
N ILE A 127 1.34 -9.66 -2.06
CA ILE A 127 0.38 -10.60 -2.67
C ILE A 127 -0.84 -9.85 -3.19
N THR A 128 -1.41 -8.95 -2.39
CA THR A 128 -2.54 -8.10 -2.77
C THR A 128 -2.20 -7.26 -4.00
N SER A 129 -1.02 -6.64 -4.04
CA SER A 129 -0.54 -5.91 -5.23
C SER A 129 -0.55 -6.78 -6.47
N LEU A 130 0.05 -7.98 -6.40
CA LEU A 130 0.14 -8.91 -7.54
C LEU A 130 -1.24 -9.43 -7.99
N VAL A 131 -2.15 -9.65 -7.03
CA VAL A 131 -3.52 -10.10 -7.30
C VAL A 131 -4.37 -8.99 -7.92
N ILE A 132 -4.21 -7.75 -7.48
CA ILE A 132 -4.96 -6.59 -8.00
C ILE A 132 -4.40 -6.12 -9.35
N GLU A 133 -3.11 -6.31 -9.59
CA GLU A 133 -2.43 -5.85 -10.81
C GLU A 133 -3.02 -6.50 -12.08
N LYS A 134 -3.32 -7.81 -12.07
CA LYS A 134 -3.95 -8.50 -13.21
C LYS A 134 -5.34 -7.95 -13.58
N PRO A 135 -6.34 -7.89 -12.65
CA PRO A 135 -7.66 -7.36 -12.96
C PRO A 135 -7.62 -5.86 -13.27
N VAL A 136 -6.77 -5.05 -12.62
CA VAL A 136 -6.62 -3.63 -12.95
C VAL A 136 -6.05 -3.43 -14.35
N THR A 137 -5.03 -4.20 -14.75
CA THR A 137 -4.47 -4.12 -16.10
C THR A 137 -5.53 -4.51 -17.15
N LYS A 138 -6.31 -5.56 -16.87
CA LYS A 138 -7.40 -6.02 -17.73
C LYS A 138 -8.55 -5.01 -17.84
N LEU A 139 -8.92 -4.36 -16.73
CA LEU A 139 -9.99 -3.35 -16.68
C LEU A 139 -9.55 -1.99 -17.25
N ALA A 140 -8.30 -1.59 -17.05
CA ALA A 140 -7.78 -0.30 -17.49
C ALA A 140 -7.38 -0.29 -18.97
N TYR A 141 -6.89 -1.43 -19.50
CA TYR A 141 -6.34 -1.53 -20.86
C TYR A 141 -7.04 -2.55 -21.75
N GLY A 142 -8.05 -3.27 -21.26
CA GLY A 142 -8.91 -4.14 -22.09
C GLY A 142 -8.20 -5.34 -22.73
N LYS A 143 -7.09 -5.82 -22.15
CA LYS A 143 -6.43 -7.07 -22.55
C LYS A 143 -6.62 -8.14 -21.46
#